data_AF-A0A963JJ14-F1
#
_entry.id   AF-A0A963JJ14-F1
#
_cell.length_a   1.000
_cell.length_b   1.000
_cell.length_c   1.000
_cell.angle_alpha   90.00
_cell.angle_beta   90.00
_cell.angle_gamma   90.00
#
_symmetry.space_group_name_H-M   'P 1'
#
loop_
_entity.id
_entity.type
_entity.pdbx_description
1 polymer ?
#
loop_
_entity_poly.entity_id
_entity_poly.type
_entity_poly.pdbx_seq_one_letter_code
_entity_poly.pdbx_strand_id
1 'polypeptide(L)' 'MKTSGASEGRGFDGGKKTKGRKRHIVVDTMGNLVQVIVHAANIHDTKAGCDVLKSAV' A
#
# COMPACT_ATOMS: atom_id res chain seq x y z
N MET A 1 -6.55 23.24 14.11
CA MET A 1 -7.49 22.20 13.63
C MET A 1 -6.85 21.47 12.46
N LYS A 2 -6.29 20.26 12.65
CA LYS A 2 -5.79 19.42 11.54
C LYS A 2 -6.97 18.56 11.12
N THR A 3 -7.66 18.96 10.05
CA THR A 3 -8.86 18.29 9.54
C THR A 3 -8.50 16.85 9.20
N SER A 4 -8.83 15.96 10.13
CA SER A 4 -8.61 14.53 10.03
C SER A 4 -9.79 13.97 9.26
N GLY A 5 -9.86 14.28 7.97
CA GLY A 5 -10.69 13.49 7.07
C GLY A 5 -10.17 12.06 7.18
N ALA A 6 -10.97 11.17 7.77
CA ALA A 6 -10.82 9.73 7.65
C ALA A 6 -10.99 9.37 6.17
N SER A 7 -10.03 9.74 5.33
CA SER A 7 -9.95 9.21 3.99
C SER A 7 -9.54 7.76 4.17
N GLU A 8 -10.39 6.82 3.80
CA GLU A 8 -10.13 5.37 3.88
C GLU A 8 -8.75 4.98 3.33
N GLY A 9 -8.21 5.79 2.41
CA GLY A 9 -6.88 5.64 1.84
C GLY A 9 -5.70 6.23 2.62
N ARG A 10 -5.75 6.60 3.92
CA ARG A 10 -4.55 7.00 4.70
C ARG A 10 -4.52 6.33 6.07
N GLY A 11 -3.40 5.66 6.38
CA GLY A 11 -3.17 4.96 7.63
C GLY A 11 -1.94 5.45 8.37
N PHE A 12 -1.75 5.01 9.61
CA PHE A 12 -0.52 5.23 10.38
C PHE A 12 0.31 3.94 10.41
N ASP A 13 1.57 4.05 10.01
CA ASP A 13 2.56 2.98 10.15
C ASP A 13 3.21 3.08 11.53
N GLY A 14 2.98 2.09 12.39
CA GLY A 14 3.52 2.06 13.75
C GLY A 14 5.03 1.84 13.81
N GLY A 15 5.62 1.15 12.82
CA GLY A 15 7.06 0.92 12.74
C GLY A 15 7.81 2.19 12.33
N LYS A 16 7.29 2.90 11.32
CA LYS A 16 7.88 4.16 10.83
C LYS A 16 7.38 5.40 11.56
N LYS A 17 6.37 5.25 12.43
CA LYS A 17 5.68 6.34 13.16
C LYS A 17 5.20 7.48 12.26
N THR A 18 4.74 7.16 11.06
CA THR A 18 4.31 8.16 10.06
C THR A 18 2.92 7.86 9.52
N LYS A 19 2.17 8.91 9.20
CA LYS A 19 0.87 8.80 8.52
C LYS A 19 1.08 8.84 7.01
N GLY A 20 0.42 7.95 6.27
CA GLY A 20 0.54 7.96 4.82
C GLY A 20 -0.11 6.79 4.11
N ARG A 21 0.48 6.48 2.95
CA ARG A 21 0.13 5.39 2.05
C ARG A 21 1.38 4.57 1.75
N LYS A 22 1.20 3.28 1.55
CA LYS A 22 2.23 2.37 1.05
C LYS A 22 1.88 1.97 -0.38
N ARG A 23 2.89 1.74 -1.23
CA ARG A 23 2.70 1.26 -2.61
C ARG A 23 3.31 -0.12 -2.72
N HIS A 24 2.55 -1.08 -3.22
CA HIS A 24 3.04 -2.39 -3.59
C HIS A 24 3.14 -2.44 -5.10
N ILE A 25 4.30 -2.83 -5.61
CA ILE A 25 4.64 -2.84 -7.02
C ILE A 25 5.05 -4.26 -7.38
N VAL A 26 4.39 -4.82 -8.39
CA VAL A 26 4.77 -6.09 -9.00
C VAL A 26 5.53 -5.78 -10.27
N VAL A 27 6.70 -6.39 -10.41
CA VAL A 27 7.55 -6.29 -11.60
C VAL A 27 7.85 -7.67 -12.15
N ASP A 28 8.10 -7.76 -13.44
CA ASP A 28 8.64 -8.97 -14.06
C ASP A 28 10.17 -9.07 -13.86
N THR A 29 10.78 -10.13 -14.39
CA THR A 29 12.23 -10.35 -14.29
C THR A 29 13.07 -9.33 -15.06
N MET A 30 12.49 -8.61 -16.02
CA MET A 30 13.13 -7.53 -16.76
C MET A 30 12.94 -6.16 -16.09
N GLY A 31 12.16 -6.09 -15.01
CA GLY A 31 11.84 -4.85 -14.31
C GLY A 31 10.66 -4.08 -14.89
N ASN A 32 9.88 -4.66 -15.79
CA ASN A 32 8.67 -4.04 -16.32
C ASN A 32 7.57 -4.02 -15.26
N LEU A 33 6.81 -2.93 -15.20
CA LEU A 33 5.68 -2.79 -14.29
C LEU A 33 4.52 -3.70 -14.71
N VAL A 34 4.15 -4.63 -13.83
CA VAL A 34 2.99 -5.51 -14.02
C VAL A 34 1.77 -4.93 -13.32
N GLN A 35 1.92 -4.51 -12.06
CA GLN A 35 0.81 -3.98 -11.27
C GLN A 35 1.27 -3.04 -10.15
N VAL A 36 0.45 -2.04 -9.84
CA VAL A 36 0.69 -1.11 -8.71
C VAL A 36 -0.58 -0.90 -7.91
N ILE A 37 -0.53 -1.18 -6.60
CA ILE A 37 -1.66 -0.90 -5.70
C ILE A 37 -1.22 -0.07 -4.53
N VAL A 38 -2.04 0.94 -4.23
CA VAL A 38 -1.84 1.86 -3.13
C VAL A 38 -2.74 1.45 -1.97
N HIS A 39 -2.12 1.21 -0.81
CA HIS A 39 -2.82 0.87 0.42
C HIS A 39 -2.60 1.96 1.47
N ALA A 40 -3.51 2.05 2.43
CA ALA A 40 -3.27 2.82 3.64
C ALA A 40 -2.03 2.28 4.39
N ALA A 41 -1.21 3.15 4.99
CA ALA A 41 0.06 2.74 5.57
C ALA A 41 -0.07 1.76 6.76
N ASN A 42 -1.24 1.65 7.38
CA ASN A 42 -1.52 0.74 8.48
C ASN A 42 -1.75 -0.74 8.05
N ILE A 43 -1.74 -1.05 6.74
CA ILE A 43 -2.29 -2.32 6.23
C ILE A 43 -1.42 -3.60 6.37
N HIS A 44 -0.22 -3.69 6.95
CA HIS A 44 0.61 -4.94 6.89
C HIS A 44 0.86 -5.61 5.52
N ASP A 45 2.13 -5.78 5.19
CA ASP A 45 2.54 -6.19 3.83
C ASP A 45 2.17 -7.64 3.50
N THR A 46 2.09 -8.53 4.49
CA THR A 46 1.63 -9.92 4.30
C THR A 46 0.19 -9.99 3.79
N LYS A 47 -0.69 -9.12 4.29
CA LYS A 47 -2.10 -9.10 3.86
C LYS A 47 -2.22 -8.43 2.49
N ALA A 48 -1.63 -7.24 2.33
CA ALA A 48 -1.65 -6.52 1.06
C ALA A 48 -0.98 -7.29 -0.08
N GLY A 49 0.10 -8.02 0.18
CA GLY A 49 0.82 -8.77 -0.85
C GLY A 49 -0.04 -9.82 -1.54
N CYS A 50 -0.88 -10.54 -0.79
CA CYS A 50 -1.83 -11.50 -1.35
C CYS A 50 -2.85 -10.82 -2.28
N ASP A 51 -3.39 -9.67 -1.87
CA ASP A 51 -4.35 -8.91 -2.67
C ASP A 51 -3.69 -8.33 -3.93
N VAL A 52 -2.42 -7.91 -3.81
CA VAL A 52 -1.63 -7.38 -4.91
C VAL A 52 -1.40 -8.42 -5.99
N LEU A 53 -0.95 -9.61 -5.61
CA LEU A 53 -0.70 -10.71 -6.54
C LEU A 53 -1.98 -11.18 -7.23
N LYS A 54 -3.10 -11.26 -6.50
CA LYS A 54 -4.40 -11.61 -7.08
C LYS A 54 -4.90 -10.63 -8.13
N SER A 55 -4.55 -9.35 -7.99
CA SER A 55 -4.98 -8.33 -8.96
C SER A 55 -4.07 -8.20 -10.18
N ALA A 56 -2.90 -8.86 -10.15
CA ALA A 56 -1.90 -8.80 -11.22
C ALA A 56 -2.12 -9.84 -12.32
N VAL A 57 -3.09 -10.75 -12.14
CA VAL A 57 -3.44 -11.86 -13.04
C VAL A 57 -4.94 -12.02 -13.13
#